data_AF-A0AA37QTH4-F1
#
_entry.id   AF-A0AA37QTH4-F1
#
_cell.length_a   1.000
_cell.length_b   1.000
_cell.length_c   1.000
_cell.angle_alpha   90.00
_cell.angle_beta   90.00
_cell.angle_gamma   90.00
#
_symmetry.space_group_name_H-M   'P 1'
#
loop_
_entity.id
_entity.type
_entity.pdbx_description
1 polymer ?
#
loop_
_entity_poly.entity_id
_entity_poly.type
_entity_poly.pdbx_seq_one_letter_code
_entity_poly.pdbx_strand_id
1 'polypeptide(L)' 'MLLQLAAPARAQYVGREQDITDLRLGQRVMVDDGTCPAGQVKEVSGSRMAETGIVRTSKCVPRFGPKKK' A
#
# COMPACT_ATOMS: atom_id res chain seq x y z
N MET A 1 -17.25 -1.50 -30.15
CA MET A 1 -17.00 -2.28 -28.92
C MET A 1 -15.68 -1.80 -28.34
N LEU A 2 -15.70 -0.95 -27.30
CA LEU A 2 -14.49 -0.41 -26.65
C LEU A 2 -14.00 -1.43 -25.63
N LEU A 3 -12.81 -2.00 -25.83
CA LEU A 3 -12.19 -2.91 -24.86
C LEU A 3 -11.53 -2.07 -23.75
N GLN A 4 -12.09 -2.09 -22.54
CA GLN A 4 -11.47 -1.48 -21.36
C GLN A 4 -10.30 -2.35 -20.89
N LEU A 5 -9.08 -1.87 -21.14
CA LEU A 5 -7.85 -2.45 -20.59
C LEU A 5 -7.83 -2.20 -19.08
N ALA A 6 -8.15 -3.21 -18.28
CA ALA A 6 -7.98 -3.15 -16.83
C ALA A 6 -6.48 -3.07 -16.50
N ALA A 7 -6.01 -1.91 -16.05
CA ALA A 7 -4.64 -1.74 -15.60
C ALA A 7 -4.40 -2.61 -14.35
N PRO A 8 -3.28 -3.37 -14.28
CA PRO A 8 -2.97 -4.13 -13.08
C PRO A 8 -2.74 -3.15 -11.93
N ALA A 9 -3.41 -3.39 -10.81
CA ALA A 9 -3.18 -2.66 -9.57
C ALA A 9 -1.73 -2.89 -9.13
N ARG A 10 -0.85 -1.96 -9.49
CA ARG A 10 0.54 -1.94 -9.05
C ARG A 10 0.55 -1.61 -7.57
N ALA A 11 1.24 -2.43 -6.77
CA ALA A 11 1.59 -2.06 -5.41
C ALA A 11 2.29 -0.70 -5.45
N GLN A 12 1.63 0.33 -4.95
CA GLN A 12 2.19 1.67 -4.92
C GLN A 12 3.25 1.67 -3.84
N TYR A 13 4.50 1.94 -4.24
CA TYR A 13 5.59 2.22 -3.33
C TYR A 13 5.72 3.73 -3.22
N VAL A 14 5.57 4.28 -2.03
CA VAL A 14 5.75 5.71 -1.75
C VAL A 14 6.91 5.90 -0.77
N GLY A 15 7.57 7.06 -0.84
CA GLY A 15 8.68 7.37 0.06
C GLY A 15 8.22 7.72 1.48
N ARG A 16 7.02 8.30 1.63
CA ARG A 16 6.44 8.64 2.94
C ARG A 16 4.95 8.29 2.99
N GLU A 17 4.47 7.99 4.18
CA GLU A 17 3.06 7.71 4.42
C GLU A 17 2.15 8.93 4.12
N GLN A 18 2.68 10.14 4.27
CA GLN A 18 1.96 11.39 3.96
C GLN A 18 1.62 11.55 2.48
N ASP A 19 2.35 10.88 1.59
CA ASP A 19 2.09 10.91 0.14
C ASP A 19 0.84 10.09 -0.22
N ILE A 20 0.33 9.27 0.71
CA ILE A 20 -0.89 8.50 0.56
C ILE A 20 -2.09 9.43 0.77
N THR A 21 -2.53 10.09 -0.30
CA THR A 21 -3.65 11.04 -0.28
C THR A 21 -5.00 10.32 -0.33
N ASP A 22 -5.20 9.41 -1.30
CA ASP A 22 -6.48 8.70 -1.52
C ASP A 22 -6.37 7.20 -1.18
N LEU A 23 -6.25 6.85 0.11
CA LEU A 23 -6.22 5.44 0.53
C LEU A 23 -7.64 4.88 0.57
N ARG A 24 -7.93 3.88 -0.27
CA ARG A 24 -9.23 3.21 -0.32
C ARG A 24 -9.32 2.09 0.71
N LEU A 25 -10.56 1.73 1.08
CA LEU A 25 -10.80 0.59 1.95
C LEU A 25 -10.29 -0.70 1.29
N GLY A 26 -9.49 -1.47 2.01
CA GLY A 26 -8.84 -2.67 1.50
C GLY A 26 -7.62 -2.43 0.62
N GLN A 27 -7.31 -1.18 0.25
CA GLN A 27 -6.06 -0.86 -0.45
C GLN A 27 -4.88 -1.00 0.50
N ARG A 28 -3.77 -1.52 -0.04
CA ARG A 28 -2.48 -1.68 0.64
C ARG A 28 -1.43 -0.94 -0.17
N VAL A 29 -0.64 -0.11 0.50
CA VAL A 29 0.40 0.72 -0.09
C VAL A 29 1.69 0.44 0.66
N MET A 30 2.79 0.28 -0.08
CA MET A 30 4.10 0.02 0.49
C MET A 30 4.83 1.36 0.69
N VAL A 31 5.47 1.56 1.82
CA VAL A 31 6.14 2.79 2.21
C VAL A 31 7.58 2.46 2.61
N ASP A 32 8.54 3.05 1.90
CA ASP A 32 9.97 2.89 2.15
C ASP A 32 10.53 4.14 2.85
N ASP A 33 10.09 4.36 4.09
CA ASP A 33 10.49 5.51 4.92
C ASP A 33 11.67 5.19 5.86
N GLY A 34 12.21 3.97 5.80
CA GLY A 34 13.30 3.51 6.66
C GLY A 34 12.89 3.24 8.11
N THR A 35 11.60 3.29 8.45
CA THR A 35 11.13 3.00 9.82
C THR A 35 11.09 1.50 10.15
N CYS A 36 11.07 0.64 9.13
CA CYS A 36 11.08 -0.80 9.28
C CYS A 36 12.51 -1.39 9.23
N PRO A 37 12.77 -2.53 9.89
CA PRO A 37 14.06 -3.20 9.86
C PRO A 37 14.51 -3.59 8.43
N ALA A 38 15.81 -3.84 8.26
CA ALA A 38 16.36 -4.30 6.99
C ALA A 38 15.63 -5.56 6.47
N GLY A 39 15.29 -5.57 5.17
CA GLY A 39 14.51 -6.64 4.54
C GLY A 39 12.99 -6.54 4.74
N GLN A 40 12.52 -5.52 5.48
CA GLN A 40 11.10 -5.20 5.61
C GLN A 40 10.78 -3.86 4.95
N VAL A 41 9.49 -3.63 4.75
CA VAL A 41 8.93 -2.38 4.20
C VAL A 41 7.63 -2.11 4.94
N LYS A 42 7.31 -0.83 5.16
CA LYS A 42 6.06 -0.47 5.84
C LYS A 42 4.91 -0.69 4.87
N GLU A 43 3.87 -1.38 5.32
CA GLU A 43 2.62 -1.54 4.60
C GLU A 43 1.56 -0.72 5.30
N VAL A 44 1.00 0.25 4.59
CA VAL A 44 -0.11 1.07 5.04
C VAL A 44 -1.37 0.59 4.34
N SER A 45 -2.37 0.23 5.12
CA SER A 45 -3.62 -0.33 4.62
C SER A 45 -4.84 0.42 5.13
N GLY A 46 -5.87 0.57 4.28
CA GLY A 46 -7.18 1.05 4.69
C GLY A 46 -7.93 -0.08 5.37
N SER A 47 -7.80 -0.22 6.69
CA SER A 47 -8.22 -1.42 7.41
C SER A 47 -9.73 -1.50 7.65
N ARG A 48 -10.36 -0.36 7.95
CA ARG A 48 -11.81 -0.28 8.20
C ARG A 48 -12.36 1.11 7.89
N MET A 49 -13.66 1.19 7.63
CA MET A 49 -14.36 2.47 7.66
C MET A 49 -14.81 2.79 9.09
N ALA A 50 -14.58 4.03 9.49
CA ALA A 50 -15.13 4.66 10.68
C ALA A 50 -16.01 5.84 10.27
N GLU A 51 -16.77 6.41 11.21
CA GLU A 51 -17.65 7.57 10.94
C GLU A 51 -16.92 8.77 10.36
N THR A 52 -15.64 8.95 10.69
CA THR A 52 -14.78 10.04 10.19
C THR A 52 -14.02 9.69 8.92
N GLY A 53 -14.19 8.48 8.37
CA GLY A 53 -13.53 8.02 7.15
C GLY A 53 -12.74 6.73 7.31
N ILE A 54 -11.80 6.49 6.39
CA ILE A 54 -11.02 5.25 6.34
C ILE A 54 -9.90 5.28 7.38
N VAL A 55 -9.92 4.31 8.28
CA VAL A 55 -8.86 4.10 9.26
C VAL A 55 -7.66 3.48 8.56
N ARG A 56 -6.50 4.12 8.71
CA ARG A 56 -5.23 3.64 8.20
C ARG A 56 -4.54 2.78 9.25
N THR A 57 -3.92 1.69 8.83
CA THR A 57 -3.12 0.83 9.70
C THR A 57 -1.79 0.54 9.02
N SER A 58 -0.69 0.88 9.70
CA SER A 58 0.67 0.64 9.25
C SER A 58 1.28 -0.56 9.96
N LYS A 59 1.97 -1.44 9.22
CA LYS A 59 2.75 -2.55 9.80
C LYS A 59 4.00 -2.81 8.97
N CYS A 60 5.07 -3.28 9.58
CA CYS A 60 6.24 -3.76 8.84
C CYS A 60 5.95 -5.17 8.31
N VAL A 61 6.16 -5.37 7.01
CA VAL A 61 6.02 -6.68 6.36
C VAL A 61 7.31 -7.04 5.63
N PRO A 62 7.61 -8.33 5.44
CA PRO A 62 8.72 -8.75 4.60
C PRO A 62 8.60 -8.13 3.22
N ARG A 63 9.72 -7.62 2.70
CA ARG A 63 9.77 -6.99 1.39
C ARG A 63 9.71 -8.07 0.32
N PHE A 64 8.49 -8.47 -0.06
CA PHE A 64 8.27 -9.41 -1.15
C PHE A 64 8.56 -8.71 -2.49
N GLY A 65 9.79 -8.84 -2.98
CA GLY A 65 10.10 -8.56 -4.39
C GLY A 65 9.31 -9.52 -5.31
N PRO A 66 9.22 -9.24 -6.62
CA PRO A 66 8.59 -10.17 -7.55
C PRO A 66 9.26 -11.53 -7.37
N LYS A 67 8.46 -12.56 -7.04
CA LYS A 67 8.98 -13.93 -6.90
C LYS A 67 9.77 -14.26 -8.17
N LYS A 68 11.10 -14.29 -8.09
CA LYS A 68 11.92 -14.87 -9.13
C LYS A 68 11.59 -16.36 -9.12
N LYS A 69 11.02 -16.83 -10.23
CA LYS A 69 10.87 -18.26 -10.51
C LYS A 69 12.25 -18.86 -10.73
#